data_AF-A0A961HBE1-F1
#
_entry.id   AF-A0A961HBE1-F1
#
_cell.length_a   1.000
_cell.length_b   1.000
_cell.length_c   1.000
_cell.angle_alpha   90.00
_cell.angle_beta   90.00
_cell.angle_gamma   90.00
#
_symmetry.space_group_name_H-M   'P 1'
#
loop_
_entity.id
_entity.type
_entity.pdbx_description
1 polymer ?
#
loop_
_entity_poly.entity_id
_entity_poly.type
_entity_poly.pdbx_seq_one_letter_code
_entity_poly.pdbx_strand_id
1 'polypeptide(L)' 'EHYDEGAERSVLGPGIVPVLSETPGGVRNAGPARPGQHNDEVYGELLGMSPAELSALAQEGVL' A
#
# COMPACT_ATOMS: atom_id res chain seq x y z
N GLU A 1 14.66 0.08 8.64
CA GLU A 1 14.87 1.20 7.70
C GLU A 1 13.55 1.48 7.00
N HIS A 2 13.28 2.75 6.67
CA HIS A 2 12.04 3.15 6.00
C HIS A 2 12.34 3.31 4.51
N TYR A 3 12.41 2.18 3.78
CA TYR A 3 12.66 2.23 2.34
C TYR A 3 11.39 2.67 1.61
N ASP A 4 11.54 3.67 0.76
CA ASP A 4 10.50 4.18 -0.12
C ASP A 4 10.76 3.69 -1.54
N GLU A 5 9.88 2.84 -2.03
CA GLU A 5 9.96 2.26 -3.38
C GLU A 5 9.78 3.33 -4.47
N GLY A 6 8.95 4.34 -4.23
CA GLY A 6 8.74 5.43 -5.19
C GLY A 6 9.95 6.37 -5.29
N ALA A 7 10.69 6.54 -4.20
CA ALA A 7 11.90 7.36 -4.14
C ALA A 7 13.20 6.56 -4.36
N GLU A 8 13.11 5.23 -4.47
CA GLU A 8 14.23 4.28 -4.59
C GLU A 8 15.33 4.48 -3.53
N ARG A 9 14.95 4.86 -2.31
CA ARG A 9 15.89 5.12 -1.22
C ARG A 9 15.23 5.03 0.14
N SER A 10 16.06 4.90 1.17
CA SER A 10 15.60 5.09 2.54
C SER A 10 15.27 6.56 2.82
N VAL A 11 14.13 6.78 3.46
CA VAL A 11 13.64 8.09 3.89
C VAL A 11 13.66 8.20 5.41
N LEU A 12 13.68 9.44 5.91
CA LEU A 12 13.56 9.73 7.34
C LEU A 12 12.11 10.13 7.62
N GLY A 13 11.54 9.53 8.66
CA GLY A 13 10.22 9.87 9.19
C GLY A 13 10.23 9.84 10.72
N PRO A 14 9.28 10.53 11.37
CA PRO A 14 9.08 10.37 12.80
C PRO A 14 8.87 8.90 13.17
N GLY A 15 9.47 8.47 14.28
CA GLY A 15 9.26 7.12 14.83
C GLY A 15 7.85 6.94 15.40
N ILE A 16 7.44 5.69 15.60
CA ILE A 16 6.14 5.35 16.20
C ILE A 16 6.18 5.67 17.70
N VAL A 17 5.26 6.54 18.15
CA VAL A 17 5.11 6.92 19.56
C VAL A 17 3.64 6.98 19.98
N PRO A 18 3.30 6.60 21.23
CA PRO A 18 4.17 6.04 22.26
C PRO A 18 4.61 4.59 21.93
N VAL A 19 5.70 4.14 22.56
CA VAL A 19 6.18 2.77 22.41
C VAL A 19 5.43 1.87 23.39
N LEU A 20 4.60 0.97 22.87
CA LEU A 20 3.87 0.00 23.69
C LEU A 20 4.83 -1.06 24.23
N SER A 21 4.70 -1.43 25.50
CA SER A 21 5.61 -2.36 26.17
C SER A 21 5.48 -3.81 25.68
N GLU A 22 4.27 -4.24 25.32
CA GLU A 22 4.00 -5.62 24.85
C GLU A 22 3.96 -5.72 23.32
N THR A 23 3.47 -4.67 22.65
CA THR A 23 3.26 -4.65 21.20
C THR A 23 3.87 -3.41 20.55
N PRO A 24 5.21 -3.22 20.60
CA PRO A 24 5.85 -2.08 19.95
C PRO A 24 5.44 -1.96 18.48
N GLY A 25 4.97 -0.79 18.08
CA GLY A 25 4.64 -0.52 16.68
C GLY A 25 5.90 -0.42 15.82
N GLY A 26 5.75 -0.68 14.53
CA GLY A 26 6.82 -0.56 13.55
C GLY A 26 6.30 -0.01 12.22
N VAL A 27 7.18 0.67 11.49
CA VAL A 27 6.89 1.16 10.14
C VAL A 27 7.04 0.00 9.16
N ARG A 28 5.95 -0.39 8.50
CA ARG A 28 5.92 -1.54 7.57
C ARG A 28 6.19 -1.15 6.12
N ASN A 29 5.85 0.07 5.72
CA ASN A 29 6.07 0.61 4.38
C ASN A 29 6.17 2.15 4.42
N ALA A 30 6.69 2.76 3.36
CA ALA A 30 6.71 4.21 3.14
C ALA A 30 5.44 4.79 2.52
N GLY A 31 4.43 3.96 2.37
CA GLY A 31 3.30 4.23 1.50
C GLY A 31 3.45 3.52 0.16
N PRO A 32 2.42 3.58 -0.68
CA PRO A 32 2.45 2.99 -2.01
C PRO A 32 3.38 3.78 -2.93
N ALA A 33 4.20 3.08 -3.71
CA ALA A 33 5.09 3.61 -4.74
C ALA A 33 4.32 4.33 -5.86
N ARG A 34 3.05 3.97 -6.08
CA ARG A 34 2.18 4.57 -7.11
C ARG A 34 0.71 4.57 -6.67
N PRO A 35 -0.12 5.50 -7.20
CA PRO A 35 -1.56 5.38 -7.09
C PRO A 35 -2.05 4.00 -7.54
N GLY A 36 -2.98 3.42 -6.79
CA GLY A 36 -3.58 2.12 -7.10
C GLY A 36 -2.67 0.89 -6.96
N GLN A 37 -1.53 0.97 -6.25
CA GLN A 37 -0.62 -0.18 -6.07
C GLN A 37 -1.31 -1.45 -5.53
N HIS A 38 -2.34 -1.28 -4.69
CA HIS A 38 -3.05 -2.39 -4.02
C HIS A 38 -4.41 -2.69 -4.64
N ASN A 39 -4.74 -2.14 -5.82
CA ASN A 39 -6.06 -2.32 -6.42
C ASN A 39 -6.36 -3.81 -6.71
N ASP A 40 -5.40 -4.55 -7.25
CA ASP A 40 -5.58 -5.97 -7.57
C ASP A 40 -5.78 -6.82 -6.30
N GLU A 41 -5.01 -6.54 -5.25
CA GLU A 41 -5.12 -7.21 -3.94
C GLU A 41 -6.48 -6.92 -3.29
N VAL A 42 -6.87 -5.65 -3.22
CA VAL A 42 -8.12 -5.26 -2.53
C VAL A 42 -9.34 -5.67 -3.34
N TYR A 43 -9.44 -5.27 -4.61
CA TYR A 43 -10.64 -5.55 -5.38
C TYR A 43 -10.70 -7.01 -5.85
N GLY A 44 -9.57 -7.60 -6.20
CA GLY A 44 -9.50 -9.01 -6.64
C GLY A 44 -9.51 -9.99 -5.46
N GLU A 45 -8.49 -9.96 -4.61
CA GLU A 45 -8.31 -10.98 -3.57
C GLU A 45 -9.26 -10.80 -2.38
N LEU A 46 -9.40 -9.57 -1.86
CA LEU A 46 -10.22 -9.30 -0.68
C LEU A 46 -11.72 -9.19 -1.02
N LEU A 47 -12.07 -8.54 -2.14
CA LEU A 47 -13.46 -8.28 -2.52
C LEU A 47 -14.00 -9.24 -3.58
N GLY A 48 -13.15 -10.07 -4.19
CA GLY A 48 -13.57 -11.16 -5.07
C GLY A 48 -13.96 -10.72 -6.49
N MET A 49 -13.55 -9.53 -6.93
CA MET A 49 -13.79 -9.08 -8.31
C MET A 49 -12.96 -9.90 -9.29
N SER A 50 -13.58 -10.24 -10.41
CA SER A 50 -12.89 -10.96 -11.48
C SER A 50 -11.89 -10.06 -12.21
N PRO A 51 -10.85 -10.63 -12.84
CA PRO A 51 -9.93 -9.86 -13.67
C PRO A 51 -10.62 -9.11 -14.82
N ALA A 52 -11.75 -9.63 -15.31
CA ALA A 52 -12.54 -8.99 -16.36
C ALA A 52 -13.21 -7.70 -15.85
N GLU A 53 -13.77 -7.72 -14.64
CA GLU A 53 -14.37 -6.54 -14.01
C GLU A 53 -13.31 -5.46 -13.72
N LEU A 54 -12.14 -5.85 -13.21
CA LEU A 54 -11.02 -4.91 -12.97
C LEU A 54 -10.53 -4.27 -14.26
N SER A 55 -10.42 -5.05 -15.34
CA SER A 55 -10.02 -4.53 -16.65
C SER A 55 -11.05 -3.54 -17.21
N ALA A 56 -12.35 -3.81 -17.02
CA ALA A 56 -13.41 -2.89 -17.44
C ALA A 56 -13.31 -1.55 -16.70
N LEU A 57 -13.15 -1.56 -15.37
CA LEU A 57 -13.01 -0.35 -14.57
C LEU A 57 -11.76 0.47 -14.95
N ALA A 58 -10.64 -0.20 -15.24
CA ALA A 58 -9.43 0.47 -15.72
C ALA A 58 -9.64 1.13 -17.09
N GLN A 59 -10.38 0.47 -18.00
CA GLN A 59 -10.71 1.04 -19.33
C GLN A 59 -11.67 2.23 -19.22
N GLU A 60 -12.57 2.22 -18.25
CA GLU A 60 -13.48 3.33 -17.94
C GLU A 60 -12.76 4.51 -17.27
N GLY A 61 -11.52 4.34 -16.82
CA GLY A 61 -10.72 5.38 -16.15
C GLY A 61 -11.16 5.66 -14.71
N VAL A 62 -11.88 4.73 -14.08
CA VAL A 62 -12.31 4.82 -12.68
C VAL A 62 -11.40 4.04 -11.72
N LEU A 63 -10.38 3.35 -12.25
CA LEU A 63 -9.38 2.58 -11.52
C LEU A 63 -7.95 3.06 -11.81
#